data_AF-A0A2T6KXX7-F1
#
_entry.id   AF-A0A2T6KXX7-F1
#
_cell.length_a   1.000
_cell.length_b   1.000
_cell.length_c   1.000
_cell.angle_alpha   90.00
_cell.angle_beta   90.00
_cell.angle_gamma   90.00
#
_symmetry.space_group_name_H-M   'P 1'
#
loop_
_entity.id
_entity.type
_entity.pdbx_description
1 polymer ?
#
loop_
_entity_poly.entity_id
_entity_poly.type
_entity_poly.pdbx_seq_one_letter_code
_entity_poly.pdbx_strand_id
1 'polypeptide(L)'
;MRSNKVLVTRVPANVPGQSPRGAAAPRESGFVSRFANLTEAVDAVAAVDSLLASLAASRAVLMESVREWVADQPERFDAPEVEADDPAGLAPELVEQLARALRVPEGSVVAFIEESRALVHEHPRTLAALRGGHITHAHAQTIIGYTDGLRRGNRVALETRLLKQARSTTPGELSLVARAERERRLRPERRAEPRTAPRSAPQVEAPSERRAGRSAGGLAGRQAAARSRRQRISAFPTGRPTP
;
A
#
# COMPACT_ATOMS: atom_id res chain seq x y z
N MET A 1 7.53 23.18 45.64
CA MET A 1 6.46 22.66 44.74
C MET A 1 6.21 21.21 45.09
N ARG A 2 4.93 20.82 45.14
CA ARG A 2 4.39 19.70 45.94
C ARG A 2 4.85 18.32 45.47
N SER A 3 5.34 17.53 46.42
CA SER A 3 5.55 16.08 46.32
C SER A 3 4.22 15.34 46.27
N ASN A 4 4.04 14.43 45.31
CA ASN A 4 2.93 13.46 45.35
C ASN A 4 3.46 12.10 45.77
N LYS A 5 3.16 11.78 47.03
CA LYS A 5 3.36 10.48 47.69
C LYS A 5 2.04 9.72 47.51
N VAL A 6 2.01 8.68 46.67
CA VAL A 6 0.82 7.82 46.57
C VAL A 6 1.07 6.50 47.28
N LEU A 7 0.13 6.25 48.18
CA LEU A 7 -0.02 5.23 49.19
C LEU A 7 0.00 3.81 48.61
N VAL A 8 0.93 2.98 49.08
CA VAL A 8 0.91 1.52 48.88
C VAL A 8 -0.01 0.93 49.94
N THR A 9 -1.24 0.58 49.57
CA THR A 9 -2.14 -0.21 50.42
C THR A 9 -1.86 -1.70 50.24
N ARG A 10 -1.35 -2.32 51.31
CA ARG A 10 -1.23 -3.78 51.48
C ARG A 10 -2.64 -4.41 51.54
N VAL A 11 -2.86 -5.48 50.78
CA VAL A 11 -4.00 -6.40 50.96
C VAL A 11 -3.49 -7.63 51.71
N PRO A 12 -4.21 -8.12 52.74
CA PRO A 12 -3.77 -9.30 53.49
C PRO A 12 -4.06 -10.59 52.73
N ALA A 13 -3.18 -11.58 52.93
CA ALA A 13 -3.38 -12.96 52.52
C ALA A 13 -4.58 -13.57 53.26
N ASN A 14 -5.50 -14.21 52.51
CA ASN A 14 -6.49 -15.10 53.09
C ASN A 14 -6.58 -16.41 52.27
N VAL A 15 -6.79 -17.49 53.01
CA VAL A 15 -6.51 -18.91 52.80
C VAL A 15 -7.44 -19.58 51.76
N PRO A 16 -6.99 -20.63 51.04
CA PRO A 16 -7.81 -21.33 50.05
C PRO A 16 -8.82 -22.28 50.70
N GLY A 17 -10.06 -22.25 50.21
CA GLY A 17 -11.07 -23.27 50.52
C GLY A 17 -12.40 -22.70 50.98
N GLN A 18 -13.14 -22.05 50.08
CA GLN A 18 -14.60 -21.97 50.16
C GLN A 18 -15.15 -21.58 48.79
N SER A 19 -15.69 -22.57 48.08
CA SER A 19 -16.50 -22.37 46.88
C SER A 19 -17.87 -21.84 47.28
N PRO A 20 -18.33 -20.70 46.74
CA PRO A 20 -19.75 -20.43 46.62
C PRO A 20 -20.21 -20.95 45.26
N ARG A 21 -21.13 -21.92 45.34
CA ARG A 21 -22.11 -22.27 44.31
C ARG A 21 -22.54 -21.05 43.49
N GLY A 22 -22.59 -21.23 42.17
CA GLY A 22 -23.54 -20.52 41.32
C GLY A 22 -23.12 -19.13 40.85
N ALA A 23 -21.87 -18.94 40.42
CA ALA A 23 -21.61 -17.92 39.41
C ALA A 23 -22.27 -18.41 38.12
N ALA A 24 -23.48 -17.92 37.83
CA ALA A 24 -24.04 -17.99 36.50
C ALA A 24 -22.92 -17.61 35.53
N ALA A 25 -22.57 -18.53 34.64
CA ALA A 25 -21.74 -18.22 33.49
C ALA A 25 -22.24 -16.90 32.91
N PRO A 26 -21.37 -16.00 32.42
CA PRO A 26 -21.82 -14.86 31.65
C PRO A 26 -22.77 -15.43 30.61
N ARG A 27 -24.07 -15.15 30.76
CA ARG A 27 -25.01 -15.45 29.69
C ARG A 27 -24.40 -14.73 28.51
N GLU A 28 -24.19 -15.44 27.42
CA GLU A 28 -23.83 -14.89 26.12
C GLU A 28 -24.96 -13.96 25.67
N SER A 29 -25.18 -12.85 26.39
CA SER A 29 -26.07 -11.78 26.00
C SER A 29 -25.25 -10.89 25.09
N GLY A 30 -25.28 -11.21 23.80
CA GLY A 30 -24.88 -10.24 22.80
C GLY A 30 -24.14 -10.80 21.61
N PHE A 31 -24.78 -11.70 20.85
CA PHE A 31 -24.80 -11.56 19.38
C PHE A 31 -25.86 -12.47 18.73
N VAL A 32 -27.09 -12.54 19.25
CA VAL A 32 -28.19 -13.07 18.43
C VAL A 32 -28.87 -11.91 17.74
N SER A 33 -28.17 -11.30 16.77
CA SER A 33 -28.81 -10.35 15.87
C SER A 33 -29.67 -11.16 14.91
N ARG A 34 -30.98 -11.27 15.19
CA ARG A 34 -31.92 -11.81 14.20
C ARG A 34 -32.16 -10.68 13.19
N PHE A 35 -31.43 -10.72 12.09
CA PHE A 35 -31.66 -9.81 10.95
C PHE A 35 -33.07 -9.99 10.39
N ALA A 36 -33.71 -8.92 9.97
CA ALA A 36 -35.06 -8.97 9.38
C ALA A 36 -35.05 -9.54 7.96
N ASN A 37 -33.95 -9.36 7.20
CA ASN A 37 -33.76 -9.90 5.86
C ASN A 37 -32.27 -10.03 5.49
N LEU A 38 -31.99 -10.63 4.33
CA LEU A 38 -30.63 -10.85 3.83
C LEU A 38 -29.86 -9.53 3.60
N THR A 39 -30.51 -8.48 3.10
CA THR A 39 -29.86 -7.18 2.84
C THR A 39 -29.32 -6.59 4.14
N GLU A 40 -30.12 -6.56 5.20
CA GLU A 40 -29.69 -6.09 6.51
C GLU A 40 -28.52 -6.92 7.07
N ALA A 41 -28.55 -8.24 6.91
CA ALA A 41 -27.46 -9.11 7.35
C ALA A 41 -26.15 -8.82 6.59
N VAL A 42 -26.23 -8.62 5.27
CA VAL A 42 -25.08 -8.27 4.43
C VAL A 42 -24.54 -6.88 4.77
N ASP A 43 -25.42 -5.90 4.96
CA ASP A 43 -25.03 -4.53 5.32
C ASP A 43 -24.34 -4.49 6.69
N ALA A 44 -24.80 -5.29 7.65
CA ALA A 44 -24.16 -5.41 8.96
C ALA A 44 -22.73 -5.98 8.87
N VAL A 45 -22.51 -7.01 8.04
CA VAL A 45 -21.16 -7.56 7.78
C VAL A 45 -20.30 -6.50 7.07
N ALA A 46 -20.83 -5.84 6.04
CA ALA A 46 -20.11 -4.79 5.32
C ALA A 46 -19.74 -3.60 6.22
N ALA A 47 -20.59 -3.26 7.21
CA ALA A 47 -20.28 -2.24 8.20
C ALA A 47 -19.09 -2.63 9.09
N VAL A 48 -18.99 -3.91 9.50
CA VAL A 48 -17.82 -4.41 10.23
C VAL A 48 -16.56 -4.33 9.36
N ASP A 49 -16.63 -4.72 8.09
CA ASP A 49 -15.49 -4.61 7.18
C ASP A 49 -15.05 -3.15 6.96
N SER A 50 -15.99 -2.21 6.89
CA SER A 50 -15.72 -0.78 6.85
C SER A 50 -14.95 -0.30 8.09
N LEU A 51 -15.35 -0.77 9.28
CA LEU A 51 -14.63 -0.49 10.53
C LEU A 51 -13.23 -1.11 10.54
N LEU A 52 -13.07 -2.35 10.05
CA LEU A 52 -11.77 -2.98 9.91
C LEU A 52 -10.85 -2.19 8.96
N ALA A 53 -11.38 -1.64 7.87
CA ALA A 53 -10.66 -0.75 6.99
C ALA A 53 -10.21 0.53 7.71
N SER A 54 -11.10 1.19 8.46
CA SER A 54 -10.75 2.38 9.26
C SER A 54 -9.66 2.09 10.30
N LEU A 55 -9.72 0.92 10.95
CA LEU A 55 -8.71 0.47 11.90
C LEU A 55 -7.37 0.16 11.21
N ALA A 56 -7.40 -0.42 10.01
CA ALA A 56 -6.19 -0.65 9.23
C ALA A 56 -5.50 0.67 8.83
N ALA A 57 -6.28 1.70 8.46
CA ALA A 57 -5.73 3.05 8.24
C ALA A 57 -5.13 3.65 9.52
N SER A 58 -5.77 3.44 10.66
CA SER A 58 -5.26 3.92 11.96
C SER A 58 -3.96 3.21 12.35
N ARG A 59 -3.89 1.89 12.11
CA ARG A 59 -2.67 1.10 12.30
C ARG A 59 -1.53 1.61 11.43
N ALA A 60 -1.79 1.91 10.15
CA ALA A 60 -0.78 2.43 9.24
C ALA A 60 -0.17 3.76 9.75
N VAL A 61 -1.02 4.68 10.22
CA VAL A 61 -0.55 5.95 10.80
C VAL A 61 0.27 5.71 12.06
N LEU A 62 -0.18 4.84 12.97
CA LEU A 62 0.55 4.55 14.21
C LEU A 62 1.90 3.87 13.94
N MET A 63 1.95 2.92 13.01
CA MET A 63 3.20 2.27 12.60
C MET A 63 4.19 3.27 12.01
N GLU A 64 3.70 4.22 11.20
CA GLU A 64 4.53 5.31 10.69
C GLU A 64 5.07 6.20 11.82
N SER A 65 4.19 6.64 12.73
CA SER A 65 4.60 7.45 13.88
C SER A 65 5.62 6.75 14.78
N VAL A 66 5.47 5.43 14.99
CA VAL A 66 6.46 4.64 15.73
C VAL A 66 7.79 4.59 14.99
N ARG A 67 7.79 4.41 13.66
CA ARG A 67 9.02 4.42 12.86
C ARG A 67 9.72 5.78 12.95
N GLU A 68 8.98 6.88 12.80
CA GLU A 68 9.52 8.24 12.93
C GLU A 68 10.09 8.49 14.34
N TRP A 69 9.36 8.08 15.39
CA TRP A 69 9.83 8.22 16.78
C TRP A 69 11.15 7.47 17.04
N VAL A 70 11.31 6.26 16.49
CA VAL A 70 12.57 5.50 16.58
C VAL A 70 13.69 6.20 15.79
N ALA A 71 13.41 6.68 14.58
CA ALA A 71 14.38 7.39 13.75
C ALA A 71 14.89 8.69 14.41
N ASP A 72 14.06 9.35 15.22
CA ASP A 72 14.43 10.56 15.96
C ASP A 72 15.31 10.28 17.21
N GLN A 73 15.52 9.02 17.59
CA GLN A 73 16.26 8.61 18.80
C GLN A 73 17.26 7.49 18.52
N PRO A 74 18.21 7.70 17.59
CA PRO A 74 19.16 6.65 17.19
C PRO A 74 20.01 6.14 18.36
N GLU A 75 20.29 6.96 19.38
CA GLU A 75 21.09 6.58 20.55
C GLU A 75 20.43 5.57 21.49
N ARG A 76 19.11 5.36 21.39
CA ARG A 76 18.37 4.40 22.22
C ARG A 76 18.33 3.00 21.64
N PHE A 77 18.73 2.87 20.39
CA PHE A 77 18.73 1.62 19.66
C PHE A 77 20.19 1.33 19.29
N ASP A 78 20.63 0.08 19.43
CA ASP A 78 21.93 -0.35 18.89
C ASP A 78 21.78 -0.52 17.37
N ALA A 79 21.31 0.54 16.71
CA ALA A 79 21.27 0.59 15.26
C ALA A 79 22.73 0.57 14.81
N PRO A 80 23.16 -0.44 14.02
CA PRO A 80 24.46 -0.35 13.36
C PRO A 80 24.50 0.99 12.60
N GLU A 81 25.69 1.55 12.34
CA GLU A 81 25.82 2.68 11.41
C GLU A 81 25.30 2.21 10.03
N VAL A 82 23.99 2.26 9.85
CA VAL A 82 23.32 1.82 8.63
C VAL A 82 23.71 2.86 7.59
N GLU A 83 24.30 2.42 6.48
CA GLU A 83 24.55 3.28 5.34
C GLU A 83 23.25 4.05 5.03
N ALA A 84 23.36 5.37 4.89
CA ALA A 84 22.24 6.30 4.76
C ALA A 84 21.25 5.99 3.60
N ASP A 85 21.56 4.98 2.78
CA ASP A 85 20.81 4.51 1.62
C ASP A 85 20.15 3.13 1.79
N ASP A 86 20.19 2.49 2.97
CA ASP A 86 19.35 1.29 3.20
C ASP A 86 17.90 1.71 3.52
N PRO A 87 16.94 1.54 2.59
CA PRO A 87 15.54 1.86 2.85
C PRO A 87 14.92 1.00 3.96
N ALA A 88 15.59 -0.10 4.35
CA ALA A 88 15.20 -0.96 5.45
C ALA A 88 15.93 -0.63 6.76
N GLY A 89 16.56 0.56 6.89
CA GLY A 89 17.19 1.11 8.10
C GLY A 89 16.26 1.29 9.31
N LEU A 90 15.52 0.23 9.61
CA LEU A 90 14.65 0.00 10.74
C LEU A 90 15.52 -0.60 11.84
N ALA A 91 15.43 -0.04 13.05
CA ALA A 91 16.09 -0.62 14.21
C ALA A 91 15.63 -2.09 14.37
N PRO A 92 16.54 -3.09 14.39
CA PRO A 92 16.18 -4.50 14.55
C PRO A 92 15.32 -4.75 15.81
N GLU A 93 15.60 -4.03 16.89
CA GLU A 93 14.86 -4.11 18.15
C GLU A 93 13.40 -3.65 18.01
N LEU A 94 13.12 -2.68 17.12
CA LEU A 94 11.75 -2.27 16.82
C LEU A 94 11.00 -3.41 16.12
N VAL A 95 11.64 -4.03 15.13
CA VAL A 95 11.05 -5.13 14.35
C VAL A 95 10.76 -6.32 15.25
N GLU A 96 11.70 -6.72 16.10
CA GLU A 96 11.53 -7.81 17.07
C GLU A 96 10.38 -7.53 18.06
N GLN A 97 10.35 -6.32 18.64
CA GLN A 97 9.32 -5.95 19.62
C GLN A 97 7.92 -5.93 19.00
N LEU A 98 7.78 -5.36 17.80
CA LEU A 98 6.51 -5.37 17.07
C LEU A 98 6.10 -6.79 16.67
N ALA A 99 7.05 -7.63 16.25
CA ALA A 99 6.77 -9.02 15.87
C ALA A 99 6.21 -9.80 17.07
N ARG A 100 6.86 -9.66 18.24
CA ARG A 100 6.43 -10.25 19.50
C ARG A 100 5.06 -9.72 19.95
N ALA A 101 4.85 -8.40 19.91
CA ALA A 101 3.60 -7.77 20.36
C ALA A 101 2.41 -8.14 19.46
N LEU A 102 2.62 -8.20 18.15
CA LEU A 102 1.59 -8.50 17.16
C LEU A 102 1.43 -10.00 16.89
N ARG A 103 2.34 -10.83 17.39
CA ARG A 103 2.40 -12.28 17.16
C ARG A 103 2.47 -12.65 15.67
N VAL A 104 3.34 -11.95 14.95
CA VAL A 104 3.60 -12.18 13.51
C VAL A 104 5.10 -12.35 13.25
N PRO A 105 5.52 -12.99 12.15
CA PRO A 105 6.94 -13.02 11.77
C PRO A 105 7.51 -11.63 11.54
N GLU A 106 8.81 -11.43 11.83
CA GLU A 106 9.52 -10.16 11.60
C GLU A 106 9.40 -9.66 10.16
N GLY A 107 9.48 -10.55 9.18
CA GLY A 107 9.26 -10.19 7.77
C GLY A 107 7.87 -9.58 7.50
N SER A 108 6.84 -9.96 8.28
CA SER A 108 5.52 -9.32 8.20
C SER A 108 5.52 -7.92 8.80
N VAL A 109 6.29 -7.71 9.87
CA VAL A 109 6.45 -6.38 10.48
C VAL A 109 7.15 -5.43 9.52
N VAL A 110 8.24 -5.86 8.89
CA VAL A 110 8.94 -5.06 7.87
C VAL A 110 7.98 -4.66 6.76
N ALA A 111 7.22 -5.62 6.22
CA ALA A 111 6.22 -5.33 5.20
C ALA A 111 5.14 -4.34 5.69
N PHE A 112 4.67 -4.47 6.93
CA PHE A 112 3.71 -3.53 7.50
C PHE A 112 4.29 -2.12 7.66
N ILE A 113 5.55 -1.97 8.05
CA ILE A 113 6.20 -0.65 8.19
C ILE A 113 6.38 0.00 6.81
N GLU A 114 6.85 -0.77 5.81
CA GLU A 114 6.98 -0.29 4.43
C GLU A 114 5.63 0.13 3.82
N GLU A 115 4.60 -0.71 4.00
CA GLU A 115 3.24 -0.42 3.56
C GLU A 115 2.68 0.84 4.25
N SER A 116 2.88 0.97 5.55
CA SER A 116 2.46 2.13 6.35
C SER A 116 3.10 3.43 5.86
N ARG A 117 4.41 3.40 5.60
CA ARG A 117 5.15 4.52 5.01
C ARG A 117 4.58 4.92 3.67
N ALA A 118 4.36 3.94 2.78
CA ALA A 118 3.81 4.19 1.46
C ALA A 118 2.41 4.82 1.55
N LEU A 119 1.55 4.33 2.44
CA LEU A 119 0.22 4.88 2.67
C LEU A 119 0.24 6.34 3.14
N VAL A 120 1.09 6.65 4.13
CA VAL A 120 1.15 8.00 4.71
C VAL A 120 1.75 9.01 3.74
N HIS A 121 2.88 8.67 3.11
CA HIS A 121 3.69 9.64 2.37
C HIS A 121 3.46 9.63 0.85
N GLU A 122 3.12 8.47 0.28
CA GLU A 122 3.04 8.28 -1.17
C GLU A 122 1.59 8.15 -1.68
N HIS A 123 0.69 7.66 -0.82
CA HIS A 123 -0.71 7.34 -1.15
C HIS A 123 -1.75 7.96 -0.19
N PRO A 124 -1.71 9.28 0.07
CA PRO A 124 -2.59 9.90 1.05
C PRO A 124 -4.08 9.83 0.67
N ARG A 125 -4.43 9.71 -0.62
CA ARG A 125 -5.84 9.53 -1.03
C ARG A 125 -6.33 8.13 -0.74
N THR A 126 -5.45 7.13 -0.91
CA THR A 126 -5.74 5.75 -0.55
C THR A 126 -5.90 5.61 0.95
N LEU A 127 -5.01 6.23 1.74
CA LEU A 127 -5.15 6.28 3.19
C LEU A 127 -6.46 6.94 3.63
N ALA A 128 -6.86 8.06 3.00
CA ALA A 128 -8.13 8.71 3.30
C ALA A 128 -9.34 7.84 2.95
N ALA A 129 -9.33 7.14 1.82
CA ALA A 129 -10.40 6.21 1.43
C ALA A 129 -10.50 5.01 2.38
N LEU A 130 -9.36 4.45 2.79
CA LEU A 130 -9.27 3.37 3.77
C LEU A 130 -9.79 3.82 5.15
N ARG A 131 -9.40 5.03 5.59
CA ARG A 131 -9.89 5.63 6.85
C ARG A 131 -11.41 5.82 6.86
N GLY A 132 -12.00 6.20 5.72
CA GLY A 132 -13.44 6.31 5.56
C GLY A 132 -14.18 4.98 5.34
N GLY A 133 -13.48 3.85 5.34
CA GLY A 133 -14.07 2.53 5.12
C GLY A 133 -14.62 2.32 3.70
N HIS A 134 -14.22 3.15 2.74
CA HIS A 134 -14.71 3.08 1.35
C HIS A 134 -14.01 2.02 0.50
N ILE A 135 -12.86 1.55 0.97
CA ILE A 135 -12.07 0.49 0.36
C ILE A 135 -11.55 -0.41 1.47
N THR A 136 -11.33 -1.68 1.16
CA THR A 136 -10.69 -2.61 2.11
C THR A 136 -9.17 -2.48 2.06
N HIS A 137 -8.47 -3.04 3.07
CA HIS A 137 -7.01 -3.09 3.09
C HIS A 137 -6.42 -3.77 1.85
N ALA A 138 -7.05 -4.83 1.34
CA ALA A 138 -6.61 -5.53 0.13
C ALA A 138 -6.67 -4.64 -1.14
N HIS A 139 -7.63 -3.71 -1.23
CA HIS A 139 -7.63 -2.71 -2.29
C HIS A 139 -6.45 -1.75 -2.17
N ALA A 140 -6.14 -1.30 -0.94
CA ALA A 140 -5.00 -0.43 -0.69
C ALA A 140 -3.68 -1.10 -1.11
N GLN A 141 -3.46 -2.37 -0.72
CA GLN A 141 -2.31 -3.17 -1.15
C GLN A 141 -2.19 -3.28 -2.66
N THR A 142 -3.32 -3.52 -3.34
CA THR A 142 -3.37 -3.57 -4.81
C THR A 142 -2.93 -2.24 -5.42
N ILE A 143 -3.44 -1.12 -4.91
CA ILE A 143 -3.06 0.22 -5.39
C ILE A 143 -1.56 0.43 -5.20
N ILE A 144 -1.03 0.24 -3.99
CA ILE A 144 0.39 0.42 -3.65
C ILE A 144 1.26 -0.39 -4.61
N GLY A 145 0.99 -1.69 -4.75
CA GLY A 145 1.78 -2.58 -5.61
C GLY A 145 1.81 -2.18 -7.08
N TYR A 146 0.70 -1.67 -7.64
CA TYR A 146 0.68 -1.22 -9.03
C TYR A 146 1.23 0.20 -9.24
N THR A 147 1.28 1.01 -8.20
CA THR A 147 1.87 2.35 -8.24
C THR A 147 3.36 2.38 -7.88
N ASP A 148 3.89 1.28 -7.35
CA ASP A 148 5.30 1.17 -7.01
C ASP A 148 6.23 1.40 -8.22
N GLY A 149 7.35 2.06 -7.95
CA GLY A 149 8.35 2.49 -8.92
C GLY A 149 7.91 3.62 -9.87
N LEU A 150 6.69 4.16 -9.73
CA LEU A 150 6.24 5.28 -10.54
C LEU A 150 6.74 6.63 -10.01
N ARG A 151 7.08 7.55 -10.92
CA ARG A 151 7.30 8.97 -10.58
C ARG A 151 6.04 9.56 -9.95
N ARG A 152 6.21 10.52 -9.03
CA ARG A 152 5.14 11.13 -8.22
C ARG A 152 3.88 11.49 -9.01
N GLY A 153 4.02 12.19 -10.15
CA GLY A 153 2.87 12.56 -10.99
C GLY A 153 2.12 11.35 -11.56
N ASN A 154 2.84 10.35 -12.06
CA ASN A 154 2.25 9.13 -12.62
C ASN A 154 1.58 8.28 -11.54
N ARG A 155 2.18 8.21 -10.35
CA ARG A 155 1.63 7.55 -9.16
C ARG A 155 0.30 8.19 -8.75
N VAL A 156 0.27 9.51 -8.53
CA VAL A 156 -0.96 10.25 -8.18
C VAL A 156 -2.06 10.05 -9.22
N ALA A 157 -1.71 10.11 -10.50
CA ALA A 157 -2.67 9.92 -11.59
C ALA A 157 -3.19 8.47 -11.69
N LEU A 158 -2.40 7.47 -11.32
CA LEU A 158 -2.86 6.08 -11.29
C LEU A 158 -3.69 5.82 -10.04
N GLU A 159 -3.21 6.22 -8.87
CA GLU A 159 -3.93 6.14 -7.59
C GLU A 159 -5.36 6.67 -7.72
N THR A 160 -5.52 7.88 -8.26
CA THR A 160 -6.84 8.52 -8.42
C THR A 160 -7.80 7.69 -9.29
N ARG A 161 -7.30 7.08 -10.37
CA ARG A 161 -8.13 6.24 -11.26
C ARG A 161 -8.52 4.93 -10.59
N LEU A 162 -7.57 4.29 -9.92
CA LEU A 162 -7.83 3.03 -9.22
C LEU A 162 -8.81 3.24 -8.06
N LEU A 163 -8.70 4.33 -7.32
CA LEU A 163 -9.65 4.66 -6.24
C LEU A 163 -11.08 4.87 -6.73
N LYS A 164 -11.27 5.37 -7.96
CA LYS A 164 -12.61 5.48 -8.55
C LYS A 164 -13.24 4.10 -8.75
N GLN A 165 -12.45 3.11 -9.17
CA GLN A 165 -12.93 1.75 -9.45
C GLN A 165 -13.05 0.91 -8.18
N ALA A 166 -12.13 1.06 -7.24
CA ALA A 166 -12.06 0.30 -5.99
C ALA A 166 -13.33 0.35 -5.13
N ARG A 167 -14.17 1.38 -5.30
CA ARG A 167 -15.42 1.54 -4.55
C ARG A 167 -16.53 0.57 -4.97
N SER A 168 -16.42 -0.03 -6.15
CA SER A 168 -17.47 -0.86 -6.76
C SER A 168 -16.96 -2.18 -7.30
N THR A 169 -15.70 -2.52 -7.06
CA THR A 169 -15.06 -3.75 -7.55
C THR A 169 -14.44 -4.51 -6.39
N THR A 170 -14.22 -5.79 -6.57
CA THR A 170 -13.36 -6.58 -5.69
C THR A 170 -11.87 -6.24 -5.90
N PRO A 171 -10.96 -6.59 -4.96
CA PRO A 171 -9.52 -6.38 -5.15
C PRO A 171 -8.97 -7.10 -6.39
N GLY A 172 -9.51 -8.27 -6.72
CA GLY A 172 -9.12 -9.05 -7.91
C GLY A 172 -9.48 -8.33 -9.21
N GLU A 173 -10.69 -7.80 -9.31
CA GLU A 173 -11.12 -6.99 -10.46
C GLU A 173 -10.33 -5.69 -10.56
N LEU A 174 -10.06 -5.03 -9.43
CA LEU A 174 -9.21 -3.84 -9.39
C LEU A 174 -7.80 -4.14 -9.92
N SER A 175 -7.24 -5.30 -9.57
CA SER A 175 -5.92 -5.75 -10.06
C SER A 175 -5.89 -5.88 -11.58
N LEU A 176 -6.95 -6.43 -12.19
CA LEU A 176 -7.08 -6.51 -13.65
C LEU A 176 -7.11 -5.11 -14.30
N VAL A 177 -7.88 -4.19 -13.73
CA VAL A 177 -7.94 -2.79 -14.20
C VAL A 177 -6.58 -2.11 -14.05
N ALA A 178 -5.92 -2.28 -12.91
CA ALA A 178 -4.62 -1.69 -12.63
C ALA A 178 -3.53 -2.19 -13.58
N ARG A 179 -3.55 -3.49 -13.89
CA ARG A 179 -2.70 -4.09 -14.90
C ARG A 179 -2.93 -3.46 -16.28
N ALA A 180 -4.19 -3.36 -16.72
CA ALA A 180 -4.52 -2.76 -18.02
C ALA A 180 -4.08 -1.28 -18.12
N GLU A 181 -4.28 -0.49 -17.06
CA GLU A 181 -3.81 0.90 -16.97
C GLU A 181 -2.27 1.00 -17.05
N ARG A 182 -1.55 0.12 -16.34
CA ARG A 182 -0.07 0.05 -16.39
C ARG A 182 0.41 -0.34 -17.78
N GLU A 183 -0.18 -1.35 -18.40
CA GLU A 183 0.18 -1.76 -19.77
C GLU A 183 -0.09 -0.66 -20.79
N ARG A 184 -1.23 0.05 -20.70
CA ARG A 184 -1.56 1.17 -21.60
C ARG A 184 -0.53 2.30 -21.54
N ARG A 185 0.03 2.59 -20.36
CA ARG A 185 1.02 3.67 -20.16
C ARG A 185 2.46 3.24 -20.45
N LEU A 186 2.76 1.95 -20.37
CA LEU A 186 4.07 1.39 -20.73
C LEU A 186 4.20 1.09 -22.23
N ARG A 187 3.11 1.19 -23.00
CA ARG A 187 3.20 1.16 -24.46
C ARG A 187 4.00 2.37 -24.92
N PRO A 188 5.09 2.20 -25.69
CA PRO A 188 5.69 3.32 -26.39
C PRO A 188 4.58 3.93 -27.24
N GLU A 189 4.42 5.26 -27.19
CA GLU A 189 3.49 5.95 -28.08
C GLU A 189 3.76 5.43 -29.49
N ARG A 190 2.75 4.82 -30.12
CA ARG A 190 2.81 4.63 -31.57
C ARG A 190 3.01 6.03 -32.11
N ARG A 191 4.22 6.29 -32.62
CA ARG A 191 4.55 7.49 -33.38
C ARG A 191 3.39 7.72 -34.32
N ALA A 192 2.72 8.87 -34.19
CA ALA A 192 1.63 9.22 -35.08
C ALA A 192 2.06 8.87 -36.51
N GLU A 193 1.36 7.93 -37.14
CA GLU A 193 1.53 7.70 -38.56
C GLU A 193 1.39 9.07 -39.22
N PRO A 194 2.35 9.50 -40.05
CA PRO A 194 2.20 10.77 -40.74
C PRO A 194 0.91 10.64 -41.54
N ARG A 195 -0.09 11.46 -41.20
CA ARG A 195 -1.27 11.65 -42.04
C ARG A 195 -0.73 11.96 -43.42
N THR A 196 -0.85 10.99 -44.32
CA THR A 196 -0.56 11.17 -45.73
C THR A 196 -1.51 12.25 -46.19
N ALA A 197 -0.99 13.48 -46.30
CA ALA A 197 -1.71 14.55 -46.97
C ALA A 197 -2.04 14.07 -48.38
N PRO A 198 -3.26 14.28 -48.88
CA PRO A 198 -3.58 13.91 -50.25
C PRO A 198 -2.63 14.64 -51.20
N ARG A 199 -2.03 13.88 -52.11
CA ARG A 199 -1.23 14.37 -53.23
C ARG A 199 -2.09 15.31 -54.07
N SER A 200 -1.82 16.60 -54.02
CA SER A 200 -2.22 17.54 -55.07
C SER A 200 -1.34 17.25 -56.30
N ALA A 201 -1.98 16.90 -57.41
CA ALA A 201 -1.37 16.69 -58.72
C ALA A 201 -0.91 18.05 -59.35
N PRO A 202 -0.13 18.03 -60.45
CA PRO A 202 0.99 18.95 -60.67
C PRO A 202 0.60 20.27 -61.37
N GLN A 203 1.37 21.33 -61.08
CA GLN A 203 1.54 22.46 -62.00
C GLN A 203 2.91 22.37 -62.67
N VAL A 204 2.86 22.50 -64.00
CA VAL A 204 3.99 22.54 -64.93
C VAL A 204 4.63 23.93 -64.83
N GLU A 205 5.94 24.00 -64.61
CA GLU A 205 6.92 24.75 -65.42
C GLU A 205 8.31 24.73 -64.75
N ALA A 206 9.32 24.42 -65.55
CA ALA A 206 10.76 24.56 -65.27
C ALA A 206 11.31 25.66 -66.21
N PRO A 207 12.62 25.99 -66.27
CA PRO A 207 13.76 25.64 -65.41
C PRO A 207 14.71 26.83 -65.09
N SER A 208 15.63 26.68 -64.12
CA SER A 208 17.05 27.09 -64.29
C SER A 208 17.93 26.63 -63.11
N GLU A 209 18.84 25.69 -63.41
CA GLU A 209 20.26 25.61 -63.04
C GLU A 209 20.82 26.64 -62.01
N ARG A 210 21.74 26.34 -61.07
CA ARG A 210 22.94 25.49 -61.13
C ARG A 210 23.63 25.46 -59.75
N ARG A 211 24.29 24.32 -59.43
CA ARG A 211 25.48 24.13 -58.55
C ARG A 211 25.41 24.56 -57.07
N ALA A 212 26.06 23.93 -56.09
CA ALA A 212 26.90 22.74 -55.98
C ALA A 212 27.18 22.52 -54.48
N GLY A 213 27.44 21.28 -54.08
CA GLY A 213 28.51 21.00 -53.12
C GLY A 213 28.13 20.41 -51.77
N ARG A 214 28.56 19.14 -51.60
CA ARG A 214 29.20 18.54 -50.40
C ARG A 214 28.32 18.40 -49.15
N SER A 215 28.52 17.46 -48.23
CA SER A 215 29.23 16.19 -48.10
C SER A 215 29.04 15.78 -46.64
N ALA A 216 28.86 14.48 -46.39
CA ALA A 216 29.24 13.75 -45.17
C ALA A 216 28.57 14.05 -43.79
N GLY A 217 28.01 12.98 -43.21
CA GLY A 217 28.59 12.40 -41.99
C GLY A 217 27.84 12.58 -40.67
N GLY A 218 27.66 11.47 -39.94
CA GLY A 218 27.42 11.45 -38.48
C GLY A 218 26.13 10.71 -38.07
N LEU A 219 26.15 9.38 -37.91
CA LEU A 219 26.39 8.64 -36.65
C LEU A 219 25.37 9.02 -35.54
N ALA A 220 24.33 8.22 -35.31
CA ALA A 220 24.35 6.99 -34.50
C ALA A 220 24.73 7.24 -33.02
N GLY A 221 23.77 7.00 -32.11
CA GLY A 221 24.02 7.09 -30.67
C GLY A 221 22.75 7.05 -29.82
N ARG A 222 21.91 6.02 -30.00
CA ARG A 222 20.79 5.71 -29.12
C ARG A 222 21.24 4.70 -28.05
N GLN A 223 20.80 4.97 -26.82
CA GLN A 223 20.35 4.00 -25.80
C GLN A 223 21.37 3.02 -25.18
N ALA A 224 21.49 3.13 -23.85
CA ALA A 224 21.36 2.07 -22.82
C ALA A 224 22.03 2.61 -21.54
N ALA A 225 21.58 2.36 -20.31
CA ALA A 225 20.89 1.20 -19.80
C ALA A 225 20.03 1.56 -18.57
N ALA A 226 18.77 1.13 -18.60
CA ALA A 226 17.97 0.86 -17.42
C ALA A 226 17.91 -0.66 -17.25
N ARG A 227 18.51 -1.17 -16.19
CA ARG A 227 18.43 -2.53 -15.65
C ARG A 227 18.70 -2.38 -14.15
N SER A 228 18.09 -3.07 -13.21
CA SER A 228 17.01 -4.05 -13.18
C SER A 228 16.84 -4.34 -11.69
N ARG A 229 15.74 -3.90 -11.06
CA ARG A 229 15.29 -4.48 -9.78
C ARG A 229 13.86 -4.95 -9.99
N ARG A 230 13.77 -6.22 -10.36
CA ARG A 230 12.53 -6.99 -10.41
C ARG A 230 12.68 -8.13 -9.42
N GLN A 231 11.57 -8.35 -8.73
CA GLN A 231 11.16 -9.60 -8.11
C GLN A 231 11.76 -9.92 -6.75
N ARG A 232 10.99 -9.56 -5.72
CA ARG A 232 10.62 -10.45 -4.60
C ARG A 232 9.39 -9.87 -3.89
N ILE A 233 8.18 -10.23 -4.32
CA ILE A 233 7.00 -10.22 -3.44
C ILE A 233 6.14 -11.46 -3.73
N SER A 234 6.12 -12.30 -2.69
CA SER A 234 5.13 -13.27 -2.20
C SER A 234 4.26 -14.05 -3.19
N ALA A 235 4.52 -15.35 -3.26
CA ALA A 235 3.49 -16.36 -3.46
C ALA A 235 2.76 -16.59 -2.12
N PHE A 236 1.46 -16.30 -2.08
CA PHE A 236 0.56 -16.84 -1.06
C PHE A 236 0.03 -18.18 -1.56
N PRO A 237 0.12 -19.29 -0.79
CA PRO A 237 -0.43 -20.56 -1.21
C PRO A 237 -1.95 -20.59 -0.97
N THR A 238 -2.72 -20.62 -2.05
CA THR A 238 -4.13 -21.02 -1.99
C THR A 238 -4.21 -22.54 -1.82
N GLY A 239 -4.48 -23.00 -0.60
CA GLY A 239 -4.82 -24.39 -0.34
C GLY A 239 -6.13 -24.75 -1.05
N ARG A 240 -6.08 -25.73 -1.95
CA ARG A 240 -7.27 -26.45 -2.41
C ARG A 240 -7.59 -27.56 -1.40
N PRO A 241 -8.86 -27.78 -1.03
CA PRO A 241 -9.26 -29.02 -0.41
C PRO A 241 -9.35 -30.11 -1.49
N THR A 242 -8.72 -31.26 -1.25
CA THR A 242 -8.98 -32.51 -1.99
C THR A 242 -10.12 -33.28 -1.33
N PRO A 243 -10.86 -34.10 -2.10
CA PRO A 243 -12.13 -34.73 -1.69
C PRO A 243 -11.99 -35.74 -0.55
#